data_AF-A0A7C6YLF7-F1
#
_entry.id   AF-A0A7C6YLF7-F1
#
_cell.length_a   1.000
_cell.length_b   1.000
_cell.length_c   1.000
_cell.angle_alpha   90.00
_cell.angle_beta   90.00
_cell.angle_gamma   90.00
#
_symmetry.space_group_name_H-M   'P 1'
#
loop_
_entity.id
_entity.type
_entity.pdbx_description
1 polymer ?
#
loop_
_entity_poly.entity_id
_entity_poly.type
_entity_poly.pdbx_seq_one_letter_code
_entity_poly.pdbx_strand_id
1 'polypeptide(L)'
;MDLNQKLRNMAIDEGTDFFGVADLSTSHDFVKRQGGEEIAYYPLVISLGIRIIDTIVDQLPHREERSVAVNYHHHGYIVINRRLDYLASRISSEIQD
;
A
#
# COMPACT_ATOMS: atom_id res chain seq x y z
N MET A 1 -8.11 19.82 -11.89
CA MET A 1 -6.88 19.24 -11.29
C MET A 1 -6.66 17.90 -11.97
N ASP A 2 -5.42 17.56 -12.30
CA ASP A 2 -5.09 16.24 -12.86
C ASP A 2 -5.53 15.13 -11.88
N LEU A 3 -6.14 14.04 -12.39
CA LEU A 3 -6.69 12.96 -11.55
C LEU A 3 -5.59 12.33 -10.71
N ASN A 4 -4.42 12.08 -11.29
CA ASN A 4 -3.28 11.53 -10.57
C ASN A 4 -2.85 12.46 -9.41
N GLN A 5 -2.78 13.77 -9.67
CA GLN A 5 -2.49 14.74 -8.60
C GLN A 5 -3.57 14.77 -7.51
N LYS A 6 -4.84 14.59 -7.86
CA LYS A 6 -5.96 14.51 -6.91
C LYS A 6 -5.84 13.30 -6.01
N LEU A 7 -5.64 12.12 -6.59
CA LEU A 7 -5.45 10.88 -5.83
C LEU A 7 -4.20 10.94 -4.95
N ARG A 8 -3.11 11.53 -5.46
CA ARG A 8 -1.89 11.75 -4.68
C ARG A 8 -2.15 12.62 -3.45
N ASN A 9 -2.82 13.75 -3.62
CA ASN A 9 -3.11 14.66 -2.51
C ASN A 9 -4.00 13.98 -1.47
N MET A 10 -5.07 13.31 -1.92
CA MET A 10 -5.95 12.54 -1.04
C MET A 10 -5.18 11.49 -0.23
N ALA A 11 -4.33 10.69 -0.88
CA ALA A 11 -3.57 9.63 -0.20
C ALA A 11 -2.66 10.20 0.91
N ILE A 12 -1.95 11.30 0.60
CA ILE A 12 -1.05 11.96 1.55
C ILE A 12 -1.83 12.57 2.72
N ASP A 13 -2.95 13.26 2.43
CA ASP A 13 -3.79 13.89 3.45
C ASP A 13 -4.43 12.84 4.38
N GLU A 14 -4.75 11.65 3.87
CA GLU A 14 -5.27 10.52 4.64
C GLU A 14 -4.16 9.66 5.31
N GLY A 15 -2.89 10.02 5.11
CA GLY A 15 -1.76 9.55 5.92
C GLY A 15 -0.88 8.48 5.29
N THR A 16 -0.78 8.41 3.96
CA THR A 16 0.35 7.73 3.30
C THR A 16 1.61 8.59 3.28
N ASP A 17 2.76 7.93 3.37
CA ASP A 17 4.07 8.58 3.17
C ASP A 17 4.49 8.51 1.69
N PHE A 18 4.02 7.49 0.97
CA PHE A 18 4.37 7.22 -0.42
C PHE A 18 3.13 6.96 -1.27
N PHE A 19 3.15 7.49 -2.49
CA PHE A 19 2.14 7.29 -3.52
C PHE A 19 2.82 7.23 -4.88
N GLY A 20 2.44 6.26 -5.72
CA GLY A 20 2.94 6.14 -7.09
C GLY A 20 1.93 5.48 -8.01
N VAL A 21 2.03 5.79 -9.30
CA VAL A 21 1.23 5.16 -10.36
C VAL A 21 2.20 4.55 -11.37
N ALA A 22 1.91 3.34 -11.82
CA ALA A 22 2.72 2.63 -12.81
C ALA A 22 1.85 2.00 -13.89
N ASP A 23 2.40 1.94 -15.11
CA ASP A 23 1.85 1.19 -16.23
C ASP A 23 2.48 -0.22 -16.26
N LEU A 24 1.63 -1.23 -16.10
CA LEU A 24 1.96 -2.65 -16.11
C LEU A 24 1.62 -3.34 -17.43
N SER A 25 1.28 -2.61 -18.50
CA SER A 25 0.95 -3.19 -19.81
C SER A 25 2.02 -4.17 -20.31
N THR A 26 3.31 -3.86 -20.06
CA THR A 26 4.45 -4.73 -20.43
C THR A 26 4.60 -5.98 -19.57
N SER A 27 3.94 -6.01 -18.41
CA SER A 27 3.98 -7.09 -17.42
C SER A 27 2.66 -7.87 -17.35
N HIS A 28 1.77 -7.71 -18.34
CA HIS A 28 0.45 -8.32 -18.39
C HIS A 28 0.46 -9.83 -18.07
N ASP A 29 1.33 -10.61 -18.73
CA ASP A 29 1.39 -12.06 -18.52
C ASP A 29 1.83 -12.44 -17.11
N PHE A 30 2.67 -11.61 -16.48
CA PHE A 30 3.06 -11.81 -15.09
C PHE A 30 1.88 -11.55 -14.16
N VAL A 31 1.17 -10.43 -14.34
CA VAL A 31 -0.01 -10.07 -13.55
C VAL A 31 -1.10 -11.13 -13.69
N LYS A 32 -1.38 -11.57 -14.92
CA LYS A 32 -2.35 -12.64 -15.21
C LYS A 32 -2.03 -13.95 -14.50
N ARG A 33 -0.75 -14.35 -14.45
CA ARG A 33 -0.34 -15.57 -13.73
C ARG A 33 -0.51 -15.46 -12.21
N GLN A 34 -0.37 -14.27 -11.64
CA GLN A 34 -0.48 -14.05 -10.20
C GLN A 34 -1.93 -13.84 -9.73
N GLY A 35 -2.71 -13.05 -10.49
CA GLY A 35 -4.03 -12.55 -10.06
C GLY A 35 -5.20 -12.96 -10.97
N GLY A 36 -4.95 -13.71 -12.04
CA GLY A 36 -5.97 -14.11 -13.00
C GLY A 36 -6.25 -13.06 -14.08
N GLU A 37 -7.14 -13.41 -15.00
CA GLU A 37 -7.55 -12.56 -16.14
C GLU A 37 -8.12 -11.22 -15.69
N GLU A 38 -9.04 -11.21 -14.72
CA GLU A 38 -9.77 -10.01 -14.30
C GLU A 38 -8.86 -8.87 -13.85
N ILE A 39 -7.79 -9.18 -13.09
CA ILE A 39 -6.83 -8.18 -12.62
C ILE A 39 -5.93 -7.72 -13.76
N ALA A 40 -5.58 -8.61 -14.69
CA ALA A 40 -4.70 -8.29 -15.83
C ALA A 40 -5.34 -7.33 -16.84
N TYR A 41 -6.68 -7.19 -16.84
CA TYR A 41 -7.38 -6.17 -17.65
C TYR A 41 -7.05 -4.73 -17.25
N TYR A 42 -6.52 -4.50 -16.04
CA TYR A 42 -6.17 -3.16 -15.57
C TYR A 42 -4.68 -2.88 -15.80
N PRO A 43 -4.30 -2.07 -16.81
CA PRO A 43 -2.91 -1.81 -17.13
C PRO A 43 -2.25 -0.82 -16.15
N LEU A 44 -3.04 0.00 -15.44
CA LEU A 44 -2.52 0.99 -14.50
C LEU A 44 -2.71 0.52 -13.06
N VAL A 45 -1.68 0.71 -12.25
CA VAL A 45 -1.72 0.39 -10.81
C VAL A 45 -1.35 1.59 -9.98
N ILE A 46 -1.96 1.64 -8.79
CA ILE A 46 -1.61 2.60 -7.74
C ILE A 46 -0.90 1.84 -6.63
N SER A 47 0.25 2.35 -6.22
CA SER A 47 1.03 1.85 -5.09
C SER A 47 0.97 2.86 -3.95
N LEU A 48 0.68 2.37 -2.75
CA LEU A 48 0.58 3.13 -1.52
C LEU A 48 1.60 2.58 -0.51
N GLY A 49 2.28 3.48 0.19
CA GLY A 49 3.24 3.10 1.22
C GLY A 49 3.07 3.94 2.48
N ILE A 50 3.16 3.27 3.63
CA ILE A 50 3.25 3.92 4.94
C ILE A 50 4.54 3.45 5.58
N ARG A 51 5.35 4.40 6.06
CA ARG A 51 6.58 4.13 6.78
C ARG A 51 6.24 3.64 8.18
N ILE A 52 6.82 2.51 8.56
CA ILE A 52 6.71 1.99 9.93
C ILE A 52 7.49 2.91 10.87
N ILE A 53 7.03 3.03 12.12
CA ILE A 53 7.69 3.83 13.15
C ILE A 53 9.13 3.34 13.35
N ASP A 54 10.11 4.24 13.23
CA ASP A 54 11.54 3.90 13.29
C ASP A 54 11.89 3.14 14.57
N THR A 55 11.37 3.56 15.72
CA THR A 55 11.66 2.91 17.00
C THR A 55 11.17 1.45 17.09
N ILE A 56 10.20 1.04 16.27
CA ILE A 56 9.76 -0.36 16.16
C ILE A 56 10.69 -1.13 15.23
N VAL A 57 11.15 -0.49 14.14
CA VAL A 57 12.10 -1.07 13.18
C VAL A 57 13.48 -1.24 13.80
N ASP A 58 13.95 -0.26 14.57
CA ASP A 58 15.25 -0.25 15.24
C ASP A 58 15.40 -1.40 16.25
N GLN A 59 14.28 -1.95 16.74
CA GLN A 59 14.27 -3.09 17.65
C GLN A 59 14.34 -4.45 16.92
N LEU A 60 14.23 -4.50 15.59
CA LEU A 60 14.29 -5.75 14.82
C LEU A 60 15.52 -6.64 15.08
N PRO A 61 16.73 -6.13 15.41
CA PRO A 61 17.84 -6.97 15.83
C PRO A 61 17.52 -7.84 17.05
N HIS A 62 16.57 -7.42 17.89
CA HIS A 62 16.09 -8.11 19.09
C HIS A 62 14.79 -8.89 18.86
N ARG A 63 14.45 -9.25 17.61
CA ARG A 63 13.19 -9.92 17.25
C ARG A 63 12.90 -11.26 17.95
N GLU A 64 13.92 -11.90 18.52
CA GLU A 64 13.72 -13.11 19.34
C GLU A 64 13.01 -12.80 20.67
N GLU A 65 13.06 -11.54 21.12
CA GLU A 65 12.32 -11.08 22.28
C GLU A 65 10.83 -10.95 21.94
N ARG A 66 9.98 -11.63 22.72
CA ARG A 66 8.54 -11.67 22.47
C ARG A 66 7.90 -10.29 22.40
N SER A 67 8.31 -9.35 23.26
CA SER A 67 7.81 -7.98 23.28
C SER A 67 8.07 -7.26 21.96
N VAL A 68 9.29 -7.39 21.41
CA VAL A 68 9.69 -6.81 20.13
C VAL A 68 8.91 -7.43 18.98
N ALA A 69 8.84 -8.77 18.93
CA ALA A 69 8.11 -9.49 17.89
C ALA A 69 6.62 -9.10 17.85
N VAL A 70 5.98 -9.05 19.02
CA VAL A 70 4.56 -8.64 19.14
C VAL A 70 4.37 -7.19 18.72
N ASN A 71 5.27 -6.29 19.13
CA ASN A 71 5.18 -4.87 18.79
C ASN A 71 5.31 -4.65 17.27
N TYR A 72 6.31 -5.28 16.65
CA TYR A 72 6.50 -5.23 15.20
C TYR A 72 5.32 -5.84 14.45
N HIS A 73 4.82 -6.99 14.89
CA HIS A 73 3.66 -7.62 14.24
C HIS A 73 2.41 -6.75 14.34
N HIS A 74 2.10 -6.23 15.53
CA HIS A 74 0.90 -5.43 15.76
C HIS A 74 0.94 -4.13 14.96
N HIS A 75 2.01 -3.34 15.08
CA HIS A 75 2.06 -2.05 14.41
C HIS A 75 2.43 -2.19 12.94
N GLY A 76 3.46 -2.97 12.60
CA GLY A 76 3.99 -3.09 11.24
C GLY A 76 3.12 -3.90 10.28
N TYR A 77 2.43 -4.94 10.75
CA TYR A 77 1.54 -5.72 9.88
C TYR A 77 0.06 -5.43 10.14
N ILE A 78 -0.42 -5.50 11.38
CA ILE A 78 -1.87 -5.38 11.62
C ILE A 78 -2.35 -3.94 11.39
N VAL A 79 -1.72 -2.96 12.05
CA VAL A 79 -2.17 -1.56 11.98
C VAL A 79 -1.89 -0.96 10.60
N ILE A 80 -0.67 -1.12 10.08
CA ILE A 80 -0.33 -0.56 8.76
C ILE A 80 -1.15 -1.20 7.64
N ASN A 81 -1.32 -2.53 7.58
CA ASN A 81 -2.10 -3.13 6.50
C ASN A 81 -3.56 -2.67 6.54
N ARG A 82 -4.19 -2.57 7.72
CA ARG A 82 -5.56 -2.03 7.83
C ARG A 82 -5.68 -0.60 7.31
N ARG A 83 -4.67 0.24 7.57
CA ARG A 83 -4.64 1.61 7.05
C ARG A 83 -4.51 1.61 5.53
N LEU A 84 -3.60 0.80 4.97
CA LEU A 84 -3.43 0.64 3.53
C LEU A 84 -4.72 0.14 2.85
N ASP A 85 -5.39 -0.85 3.43
CA ASP A 85 -6.65 -1.40 2.91
C ASP A 85 -7.75 -0.32 2.87
N TYR A 86 -7.88 0.46 3.95
CA TYR A 86 -8.84 1.56 4.01
C TYR A 86 -8.56 2.62 2.95
N LEU A 87 -7.30 3.05 2.82
CA LEU A 87 -6.88 4.03 1.82
C LEU A 87 -7.11 3.54 0.39
N ALA A 88 -6.75 2.29 0.11
CA ALA A 88 -6.97 1.68 -1.19
C ALA A 88 -8.47 1.64 -1.53
N SER A 89 -9.32 1.29 -0.55
CA SER A 89 -10.77 1.31 -0.73
C SER A 89 -11.31 2.71 -1.01
N ARG A 90 -10.83 3.74 -0.29
CA ARG A 90 -11.23 5.15 -0.49
C ARG A 90 -10.83 5.66 -1.87
N ILE A 91 -9.59 5.42 -2.28
CA ILE A 91 -9.08 5.79 -3.61
C ILE A 91 -9.88 5.06 -4.70
N SER A 92 -10.21 3.79 -4.50
CA SER A 92 -11.01 3.02 -5.45
C SER A 92 -12.39 3.63 -5.65
N SER A 93 -13.05 4.12 -4.58
CA SER A 93 -14.31 4.85 -4.70
C SER A 93 -14.15 6.13 -5.52
N GLU A 94 -13.09 6.90 -5.28
CA GLU A 94 -12.83 8.16 -6.00
C GLU A 94 -12.56 7.96 -7.50
N ILE A 95 -12.04 6.80 -7.90
CA ILE A 95 -11.82 6.45 -9.32
C ILE A 95 -13.14 6.09 -10.03
N GLN A 96 -14.13 5.60 -9.29
CA GLN A 96 -15.41 5.17 -9.85
C GLN A 96 -16.43 6.31 -9.99
N ASP A 97 -16.19 7.46 -9.35
CA ASP A 97 -17.02 8.67 -9.42
C ASP A 97 -16.76 9.47 -10.71
#